data_AF-A0AAW8VPS5-F1
#
_entry.id   AF-A0AAW8VPS5-F1
#
_cell.length_a   1.000
_cell.length_b   1.000
_cell.length_c   1.000
_cell.angle_alpha   90.00
_cell.angle_beta   90.00
_cell.angle_gamma   90.00
#
_symmetry.space_group_name_H-M   'P 1'
#
loop_
_entity.id
_entity.type
_entity.pdbx_description
1 polymer ?
#
loop_
_entity_poly.entity_id
_entity_poly.type
_entity_poly.pdbx_seq_one_letter_code
_entity_poly.pdbx_strand_id
1 'polypeptide(L)' 'MFYRNSLFPQLNANYYWTSDANAEVDFLFSDGLYAYPLEAKAGNNVHAKSLKVYDKEYNPQLLFRTSLLPYEKKMGS' A
#
# COMPACT_ATOMS: atom_id res chain seq x y z
N MET A 1 15.44 -10.29 -20.90
CA MET A 1 14.40 -9.42 -21.50
C MET A 1 13.08 -9.81 -20.82
N PHE A 2 12.61 -9.00 -19.86
CA PHE A 2 11.34 -9.25 -19.16
C PHE A 2 10.24 -8.44 -19.83
N TYR A 3 9.22 -9.10 -20.38
CA TYR A 3 8.04 -8.44 -20.93
C TYR A 3 7.13 -8.01 -19.78
N ARG A 4 6.95 -6.70 -19.61
CA ARG A 4 6.02 -6.11 -18.65
C ARG A 4 4.62 -6.09 -19.27
N ASN A 5 3.84 -7.14 -19.06
CA ASN A 5 2.39 -7.12 -19.28
C ASN A 5 1.71 -6.35 -18.13
N SER A 6 1.88 -5.02 -18.07
CA SER A 6 1.14 -4.18 -17.12
C SER A 6 -0.16 -3.73 -17.76
N LEU A 7 -1.30 -4.11 -17.17
CA LEU A 7 -2.63 -3.59 -17.54
C LEU A 7 -2.76 -2.07 -17.30
N PHE A 8 -1.80 -1.47 -16.57
CA PHE A 8 -1.72 -0.04 -16.29
C PHE A 8 -0.30 0.46 -16.59
N PRO A 9 -0.03 0.97 -17.80
CA PRO A 9 1.32 1.40 -18.22
C PRO A 9 1.91 2.50 -17.32
N GLN A 10 1.06 3.34 -16.75
CA GLN A 10 1.45 4.46 -15.88
C GLN A 10 1.72 4.04 -14.42
N LEU A 11 1.25 2.86 -13.99
CA LEU A 11 1.35 2.45 -12.60
C LEU A 11 2.72 1.83 -12.31
N ASN A 12 3.61 2.57 -11.66
CA ASN A 12 4.88 2.04 -11.19
C ASN A 12 4.67 1.39 -9.82
N ALA A 13 4.87 0.06 -9.74
CA ALA A 13 4.40 -0.79 -8.65
C ALA A 13 5.52 -1.49 -7.85
N ASN A 14 6.79 -1.24 -8.19
CA ASN A 14 7.94 -1.96 -7.64
C ASN A 14 8.71 -1.11 -6.63
N TYR A 15 7.99 -0.43 -5.75
CA TYR A 15 8.59 0.37 -4.68
C TYR A 15 8.15 -0.18 -3.33
N TYR A 16 9.03 -0.09 -2.35
CA TYR A 16 8.74 -0.31 -0.94
C TYR A 16 9.13 0.96 -0.19
N TRP A 17 8.58 1.14 1.01
CA TRP A 17 8.89 2.30 1.84
C TRP A 17 9.20 1.85 3.26
N THR A 18 10.17 2.50 3.88
CA THR A 18 10.54 2.29 5.28
C THR A 18 10.71 3.64 5.97
N SER A 19 10.41 3.71 7.27
CA SER A 19 10.72 4.86 8.12
C SER A 19 11.96 4.59 8.98
N ASP A 20 12.60 5.66 9.45
CA ASP A 20 13.75 5.60 10.37
C ASP A 20 13.45 4.86 11.69
N ALA A 21 12.17 4.63 12.03
CA ALA A 21 11.73 4.27 13.37
C ALA A 21 10.77 3.06 13.47
N ASN A 22 10.82 2.11 12.52
CA ASN A 22 10.10 0.80 12.54
C ASN A 22 8.72 0.73 11.82
N ALA A 23 8.55 1.42 10.70
CA ALA A 23 7.41 1.16 9.81
C ALA A 23 7.91 0.76 8.42
N GLU A 24 7.33 -0.28 7.85
CA GLU A 24 7.63 -0.73 6.49
C GLU A 24 6.32 -1.04 5.75
N VAL A 25 6.19 -0.50 4.54
CA VAL A 25 5.06 -0.74 3.63
C VAL A 25 5.53 -1.67 2.52
N ASP A 26 4.81 -2.78 2.32
CA ASP A 26 5.19 -3.86 1.40
C ASP A 26 5.26 -3.41 -0.06
N PHE A 27 4.29 -2.60 -0.49
CA PHE A 27 4.22 -2.07 -1.85
C PHE A 27 3.79 -0.61 -1.87
N LEU A 28 4.40 0.17 -2.75
CA LEU A 28 4.02 1.54 -3.04
C LEU A 28 3.78 1.67 -4.55
N PHE A 29 2.57 2.08 -4.91
CA PHE A 29 2.18 2.35 -6.29
C PHE A 29 2.17 3.84 -6.55
N SER A 30 2.46 4.26 -7.78
CA SER A 30 2.26 5.65 -8.19
C SER A 30 1.68 5.74 -9.59
N ASP A 31 0.78 6.70 -9.78
CA ASP A 31 0.25 7.12 -11.08
C ASP A 31 1.05 8.29 -11.70
N GLY A 32 2.13 8.72 -11.04
CA GLY A 32 2.95 9.87 -11.42
C GLY A 32 2.60 11.17 -10.70
N LEU A 33 1.45 11.25 -10.00
CA LEU A 33 1.03 12.41 -9.21
C LEU A 33 0.99 12.08 -7.72
N TYR A 34 0.49 10.89 -7.38
CA TYR A 34 0.32 10.46 -6.00
C TYR A 34 0.99 9.11 -5.78
N ALA A 35 1.27 8.84 -4.50
CA ALA A 35 1.79 7.57 -4.03
C ALA A 35 0.74 6.87 -3.17
N TYR A 36 0.52 5.59 -3.45
CA TYR A 36 -0.52 4.77 -2.87
C TYR A 36 0.09 3.57 -2.17
N PRO A 37 0.12 3.55 -0.83
CA PRO A 37 0.70 2.45 -0.08
C PRO A 37 -0.26 1.26 -0.01
N LEU A 38 0.31 0.05 -0.08
CA LEU A 38 -0.37 -1.22 0.13
C LEU A 38 0.38 -2.06 1.15
N GLU A 39 -0.36 -2.54 2.15
CA GLU A 39 0.14 -3.50 3.14
C GLU A 39 -0.59 -4.84 2.98
N ALA A 40 0.18 -5.91 2.82
CA ALA A 40 -0.30 -7.28 2.64
C ALA A 40 -0.11 -8.08 3.94
N LYS A 41 -1.17 -8.69 4.45
CA LYS A 41 -1.15 -9.48 5.69
C LYS A 41 -1.46 -10.94 5.43
N ALA A 42 -0.55 -11.82 5.82
CA ALA A 42 -0.70 -13.27 5.67
C ALA A 42 -1.63 -13.93 6.72
N GLY A 43 -2.26 -13.18 7.63
CA GLY A 43 -3.10 -13.74 8.69
C GLY A 43 -4.17 -12.80 9.22
N ASN A 44 -4.91 -13.25 10.24
CA ASN A 44 -6.07 -12.53 10.81
C ASN A 44 -5.68 -11.34 11.69
N ASN A 45 -4.39 -11.17 12.03
CA ASN A 45 -3.90 -10.01 12.77
C ASN A 45 -3.80 -8.78 11.85
N VAL A 46 -4.89 -8.03 11.77
CA VAL A 46 -5.09 -6.89 10.85
C VAL A 46 -4.55 -5.54 11.38
N HIS A 47 -3.59 -5.54 12.30
CA HIS A 47 -2.94 -4.30 12.71
C HIS A 47 -2.07 -3.75 11.57
N ALA A 48 -2.57 -2.71 10.91
CA ALA A 48 -1.89 -1.96 9.86
C ALA A 48 -1.04 -0.83 10.47
N LYS A 49 -0.01 -1.22 11.26
CA LYS A 49 0.82 -0.26 11.99
C LYS A 49 1.61 0.63 11.02
N SER A 50 2.14 0.04 9.95
CA SER A 50 2.93 0.78 8.96
C SER A 50 2.07 1.75 8.16
N LEU A 51 0.90 1.34 7.67
CA LEU A 51 -0.01 2.24 6.96
C LEU A 51 -0.44 3.43 7.81
N LYS A 52 -0.67 3.24 9.12
CA LYS A 52 -1.00 4.36 10.02
C LYS A 52 0.14 5.36 10.18
N VAL A 53 1.38 4.90 10.18
CA VAL A 53 2.55 5.78 10.24
C VAL A 53 2.65 6.55 8.92
N TYR A 54 2.55 5.86 7.78
CA TYR A 54 2.56 6.48 6.46
C TYR A 54 1.43 7.51 6.30
N ASP A 55 0.22 7.17 6.73
CA ASP A 55 -0.96 8.04 6.69
C ASP A 55 -0.73 9.35 7.46
N LYS A 56 -0.18 9.25 8.68
CA LYS A 56 0.14 10.42 9.50
C LYS A 56 1.21 11.31 8.87
N GLU A 57 2.19 10.71 8.20
CA GLU A 57 3.34 11.42 7.65
C GLU A 57 3.02 12.11 6.32
N TYR A 58 2.23 11.45 5.46
CA TYR A 58 2.02 11.88 4.08
C TYR A 58 0.56 12.21 3.72
N ASN A 59 -0.41 11.84 4.54
CA ASN A 59 -1.85 12.02 4.30
C ASN A 59 -2.25 11.66 2.85
N PRO A 60 -1.98 10.42 2.39
CA PRO A 60 -2.22 10.02 1.02
C PRO A 60 -3.71 9.98 0.70
N GLN A 61 -4.07 10.13 -0.58
CA GLN A 61 -5.49 10.12 -0.99
C GLN A 61 -6.16 8.77 -0.75
N LEU A 62 -5.41 7.68 -0.89
CA LEU A 62 -5.90 6.31 -0.72
C LEU A 62 -4.82 5.45 -0.07
N LEU A 63 -5.25 4.55 0.81
CA LEU A 63 -4.43 3.50 1.40
C LEU A 63 -5.10 2.15 1.15
N PHE A 64 -4.31 1.14 0.78
CA PHE A 64 -4.81 -0.19 0.52
C PHE A 64 -4.29 -1.19 1.56
N ARG A 65 -5.16 -2.10 1.99
CA ARG A 65 -4.75 -3.24 2.80
C ARG A 65 -5.41 -4.49 2.25
N THR A 66 -4.60 -5.53 2.08
CA THR A 66 -5.10 -6.86 1.69
C THR A 66 -4.74 -7.90 2.75
N SER A 67 -5.61 -8.88 2.95
CA SER A 67 -5.36 -10.01 3.84
C SER A 67 -6.11 -11.25 3.36
N LEU A 68 -5.89 -12.38 4.04
CA LEU A 68 -6.63 -13.62 3.79
C LEU A 68 -8.08 -13.60 4.34
N LEU A 69 -8.52 -12.50 4.95
CA LEU A 69 -9.89 -12.35 5.39
C LEU A 69 -10.82 -12.10 4.19
N PRO A 70 -12.13 -12.42 4.31
CA PRO A 70 -13.11 -12.01 3.32
C PRO A 70 -13.04 -10.50 3.06
N TYR A 71 -13.28 -10.11 1.80
CA TYR A 71 -13.30 -8.71 1.41
C TYR A 71 -14.32 -7.92 2.24
N GLU A 72 -13.86 -6.81 2.80
CA GLU A 72 -14.69 -5.85 3.55
C GLU A 72 -14.38 -4.45 3.03
N LYS A 73 -15.41 -3.75 2.53
CA LYS A 73 -15.30 -2.33 2.14
C LYS A 73 -15.62 -1.44 3.33
N LYS A 74 -14.62 -0.79 3.91
CA LYS A 74 -14.85 0.27 4.91
C LYS A 74 -14.98 1.60 4.18
N MET A 75 -16.17 2.20 4.22
CA MET A 75 -16.34 3.60 3.80
C MET A 75 -15.81 4.48 4.93
N GLY A 76 -14.94 5.44 4.60
CA GLY A 76 -14.44 6.40 5.59
C GLY A 76 -15.58 7.25 6.15
N SER A 77 -15.56 7.48 7.47
CA SER A 77 -16.44 8.41 8.20
C SER A 77 -16.06 9.86 7.94
#